data_AF-A0A8T7ABJ2-F1
#
_entry.id   AF-A0A8T7ABJ2-F1
#
_cell.length_a   1.000
_cell.length_b   1.000
_cell.length_c   1.000
_cell.angle_alpha   90.00
_cell.angle_beta   90.00
_cell.angle_gamma   90.00
#
_symmetry.space_group_name_H-M   'P 1'
#
loop_
_entity.id
_entity.type
_entity.pdbx_description
1 polymer ?
#
loop_
_entity_poly.entity_id
_entity_poly.type
_entity_poly.pdbx_seq_one_letter_code
_entity_poly.pdbx_strand_id
1 'polypeptide(L)'
;MSHITFVKKILADGELCKKCQQVSERLLSEGLIAQIDRIAIADARDADSEGQRLARKHGISRAPFFLVEDDNGDVIAFDVYFKFKKYMAERDRNRATAASR
;
A
#
# COMPACT_ATOMS: atom_id res chain seq x y z
N MET A 1 3.15 9.78 -13.27
CA MET A 1 3.27 8.41 -12.77
C MET A 1 2.81 8.38 -11.32
N SER A 2 1.82 7.56 -10.99
CA SER A 2 1.39 7.42 -9.59
C SER A 2 2.45 6.70 -8.75
N HIS A 3 2.71 7.19 -7.54
CA HIS A 3 3.61 6.58 -6.57
C HIS A 3 2.82 5.78 -5.53
N ILE A 4 3.16 4.50 -5.37
CA ILE A 4 2.45 3.54 -4.51
C ILE A 4 3.29 3.20 -3.29
N THR A 5 2.76 3.53 -2.12
CA THR A 5 3.32 3.12 -0.83
C THR A 5 2.49 2.00 -0.22
N PHE A 6 3.14 0.87 0.09
CA PHE A 6 2.56 -0.23 0.87
C PHE A 6 3.00 -0.12 2.33
N VAL A 7 2.05 -0.01 3.24
CA VAL A 7 2.34 0.08 4.68
C VAL A 7 2.03 -1.25 5.36
N LYS A 8 3.03 -1.82 6.03
CA LYS A 8 2.91 -3.04 6.83
C LYS A 8 3.25 -2.78 8.29
N LYS A 9 2.69 -3.57 9.21
CA LYS A 9 2.84 -3.38 10.65
C LYS A 9 3.68 -4.48 11.28
N ILE A 10 4.64 -4.09 12.11
CA ILE A 10 5.33 -4.95 13.06
C ILE A 10 4.63 -4.81 14.42
N LEU A 11 4.30 -5.92 15.05
CA LEU A 11 3.66 -5.99 16.34
C LEU A 11 4.67 -5.75 17.47
N ALA A 12 4.19 -5.58 18.71
CA ALA A 12 5.05 -5.28 19.84
C ALA A 12 6.04 -6.41 20.18
N ASP A 13 5.68 -7.65 19.82
CA ASP A 13 6.52 -8.85 19.90
C ASP A 13 7.59 -8.93 18.79
N GLY A 14 7.59 -8.00 17.83
CA GLY A 14 8.50 -7.98 16.69
C GLY A 14 8.02 -8.78 15.48
N GLU A 15 6.88 -9.47 15.57
CA GLU A 15 6.34 -10.22 14.44
C GLU A 15 5.63 -9.32 13.43
N LEU A 16 5.67 -9.72 12.16
CA LEU A 16 4.86 -9.07 11.14
C LEU A 16 3.38 -9.39 11.39
N CYS A 17 2.52 -8.37 11.32
CA CYS A 17 1.10 -8.59 11.54
C CYS A 17 0.55 -9.67 10.59
N LYS A 18 -0.27 -10.61 11.11
CA LYS A 18 -0.79 -11.76 10.34
C LYS A 18 -1.42 -11.35 9.00
N LYS A 19 -2.17 -10.24 8.98
CA LYS A 19 -2.78 -9.75 7.74
C LYS A 19 -1.75 -9.16 6.77
N CYS A 20 -0.72 -8.52 7.30
CA CYS A 20 0.38 -7.95 6.55
C CYS A 20 1.19 -9.05 5.85
N GLN A 21 1.42 -10.18 6.54
CA GLN A 21 2.05 -11.37 5.96
C GLN A 21 1.22 -11.91 4.77
N GLN A 22 -0.06 -12.19 4.99
CA GLN A 22 -0.97 -12.68 3.94
C GLN A 22 -1.04 -11.77 2.71
N VAL A 23 -1.10 -10.46 2.91
CA VAL A 23 -1.16 -9.50 1.80
C VAL A 23 0.19 -9.40 1.09
N SER A 24 1.30 -9.47 1.81
CA SER A 24 2.64 -9.49 1.21
C SER A 24 2.84 -10.72 0.32
N GLU A 25 2.44 -11.90 0.79
CA GLU A 25 2.48 -13.14 0.01
C GLU A 25 1.64 -13.05 -1.25
N ARG A 26 0.43 -12.48 -1.17
CA ARG A 26 -0.44 -12.26 -2.34
C ARG A 26 0.16 -11.28 -3.34
N LEU A 27 0.73 -10.17 -2.87
CA LEU A 27 1.42 -9.20 -3.73
C LEU A 27 2.57 -9.85 -4.50
N LEU A 28 3.34 -10.72 -3.83
CA LEU A 28 4.42 -11.48 -4.44
C LEU A 28 3.89 -12.50 -5.46
N SER A 29 2.93 -13.34 -5.07
CA SER A 29 2.38 -14.39 -5.94
C SER A 29 1.70 -13.86 -7.19
N GLU A 30 1.12 -12.66 -7.10
CA GLU A 30 0.43 -12.00 -8.22
C GLU A 30 1.34 -11.05 -9.01
N GLY A 31 2.63 -10.93 -8.66
CA GLY A 31 3.57 -10.02 -9.31
C GLY A 31 3.30 -8.53 -9.06
N LEU A 32 2.28 -8.19 -8.28
CA LEU A 32 1.90 -6.80 -7.95
C LEU A 32 2.93 -6.10 -7.07
N ILE A 33 3.79 -6.84 -6.36
CA ILE A 33 4.87 -6.26 -5.55
C ILE A 33 5.81 -5.39 -6.39
N ALA A 34 5.99 -5.71 -7.67
CA ALA A 34 6.86 -4.96 -8.58
C ALA A 34 6.29 -3.59 -8.95
N GLN A 35 5.01 -3.35 -8.68
CA GLN A 35 4.37 -2.04 -8.87
C GLN A 35 4.37 -1.18 -7.60
N ILE A 36 4.91 -1.69 -6.49
CA ILE A 36 5.02 -0.93 -5.24
C ILE A 36 6.34 -0.15 -5.26
N ASP A 37 6.26 1.17 -5.23
CA ASP A 37 7.43 2.05 -5.24
C ASP A 37 8.11 2.11 -3.87
N ARG A 38 7.33 2.01 -2.79
CA ARG A 38 7.82 2.14 -1.42
C ARG A 38 7.11 1.20 -0.45
N ILE A 39 7.87 0.62 0.47
CA ILE A 39 7.31 -0.13 1.61
C ILE A 39 7.64 0.62 2.90
N ALA A 40 6.61 0.99 3.67
CA ALA A 40 6.77 1.64 4.97
C ALA A 40 6.39 0.70 6.12
N ILE A 41 7.11 0.81 7.23
CA ILE A 41 6.89 -0.01 8.43
C ILE A 41 6.20 0.82 9.51
N ALA A 42 5.03 0.36 9.96
CA ALA A 42 4.40 0.79 11.20
C ALA A 42 4.86 -0.14 12.32
N ASP A 43 5.90 0.24 13.06
CA ASP A 43 6.35 -0.53 14.22
C ASP A 43 5.51 -0.14 15.45
N ALA A 44 4.87 -1.11 16.10
CA ALA A 44 4.06 -0.86 17.29
C ALA A 44 4.89 -0.37 18.49
N ARG A 45 6.21 -0.60 18.48
CA ARG A 45 7.15 -0.18 19.53
C ARG A 45 7.65 1.25 19.32
N ASP A 46 7.48 1.79 18.12
CA ASP A 46 7.93 3.12 17.74
C ASP A 46 6.76 3.92 17.12
N ALA A 47 6.19 4.81 17.93
CA ALA A 47 5.10 5.69 17.51
C ALA A 47 5.51 6.64 16.38
N ASP A 48 6.79 6.91 16.19
CA ASP A 48 7.32 7.75 15.12
C ASP A 48 7.82 6.96 13.93
N SER A 49 7.67 5.63 13.92
CA SER A 49 7.93 4.82 12.74
C SER A 49 7.14 5.33 11.54
N GLU A 50 7.73 5.23 10.35
CA GLU A 50 7.20 5.85 9.14
C GLU A 50 5.74 5.46 8.87
N GLY A 51 5.43 4.16 8.98
CA GLY A 51 4.08 3.66 8.78
C GLY A 51 3.09 4.15 9.82
N GLN A 52 3.52 4.38 11.07
CA GLN A 52 2.66 4.96 12.12
C GLN A 52 2.35 6.43 11.82
N ARG A 53 3.32 7.21 11.32
CA ARG A 53 3.09 8.59 10.87
C ARG A 53 2.14 8.65 9.68
N LEU A 54 2.33 7.76 8.69
CA LEU A 54 1.44 7.67 7.52
C LEU A 54 0.02 7.27 7.92
N ALA A 55 -0.13 6.30 8.83
CA ALA A 55 -1.42 5.90 9.36
C ALA A 55 -2.16 7.07 10.03
N ARG A 56 -1.47 7.85 10.88
CA ARG A 56 -2.03 9.06 11.50
C ARG A 56 -2.40 10.13 10.48
N LYS A 57 -1.49 10.44 9.53
CA LYS A 57 -1.69 11.45 8.49
C LYS A 57 -2.96 11.19 7.66
N HIS A 58 -3.24 9.92 7.36
CA HIS A 58 -4.37 9.51 6.51
C HIS A 58 -5.57 8.97 7.30
N GLY A 59 -5.57 9.06 8.65
CA GLY A 59 -6.69 8.62 9.49
C GLY A 59 -6.95 7.11 9.47
N ILE A 60 -5.94 6.29 9.19
CA ILE A 60 -6.06 4.83 9.05
C ILE A 60 -5.62 4.16 10.35
N SER A 61 -6.47 3.30 10.92
CA SER A 61 -6.21 2.64 12.21
C SER A 61 -5.60 1.24 12.11
N ARG A 62 -5.62 0.62 10.92
CA ARG A 62 -5.24 -0.78 10.72
C ARG A 62 -4.32 -0.95 9.52
N ALA A 63 -3.32 -1.82 9.69
CA ALA A 63 -2.44 -2.30 8.63
C ALA A 63 -2.80 -3.74 8.24
N PRO A 64 -2.47 -4.17 7.01
CA PRO A 64 -1.81 -3.40 5.96
C PRO A 64 -2.75 -2.42 5.25
N PHE A 65 -2.17 -1.38 4.64
CA PHE A 65 -2.89 -0.48 3.74
C PHE A 65 -1.96 0.02 2.62
N PHE A 66 -2.55 0.64 1.61
CA PHE A 66 -1.86 1.21 0.46
C PHE A 66 -2.19 2.68 0.34
N LEU A 67 -1.22 3.49 -0.07
CA LEU A 67 -1.39 4.86 -0.47
C LEU A 67 -0.98 4.97 -1.94
N VAL A 68 -1.87 5.47 -2.78
CA VAL A 68 -1.58 5.77 -4.18
C VAL A 68 -1.63 7.27 -4.33
N GLU A 69 -0.47 7.89 -4.57
CA GLU A 69 -0.32 9.31 -4.84
C GLU A 69 -0.27 9.52 -6.36
N ASP A 70 -1.10 10.41 -6.90
CA ASP A 70 -1.04 10.78 -8.31
C ASP A 70 -0.09 11.95 -8.58
N ASP A 71 0.02 12.38 -9.85
CA ASP A 71 0.92 13.46 -10.24
C ASP A 71 0.51 14.85 -9.71
N ASN A 72 -0.73 14.99 -9.25
CA ASN A 72 -1.24 16.22 -8.64
C ASN A 72 -1.04 16.24 -7.11
N GLY A 73 -0.52 15.14 -6.54
CA GLY A 73 -0.36 14.95 -5.10
C GLY A 73 -1.63 14.48 -4.39
N ASP A 74 -2.67 14.09 -5.14
CA ASP A 74 -3.88 13.51 -4.56
C ASP A 74 -3.59 12.07 -4.11
N VAL A 75 -3.92 11.78 -2.85
CA VAL A 75 -3.65 10.46 -2.24
C VAL A 75 -4.94 9.68 -2.04
N ILE A 76 -4.99 8.49 -2.64
CA ILE A 76 -6.06 7.52 -2.41
C ILE A 76 -5.54 6.42 -1.49
N ALA A 77 -6.22 6.23 -0.36
CA ALA A 77 -5.92 5.18 0.60
C ALA A 77 -6.77 3.92 0.38
N PHE A 78 -6.14 2.75 0.43
CA PHE A 78 -6.81 1.45 0.39
C PHE A 78 -6.41 0.59 1.60
N ASP A 79 -7.33 0.35 2.52
CA ASP A 79 -7.18 -0.58 3.65
C ASP A 79 -7.66 -2.01 3.30
N VAL A 80 -8.24 -2.19 2.11
CA VAL A 80 -8.71 -3.47 1.58
C VAL A 80 -7.95 -3.83 0.31
N TYR A 81 -7.19 -4.93 0.38
CA TYR A 81 -6.37 -5.44 -0.74
C TYR A 81 -7.16 -5.61 -2.05
N PHE A 82 -8.38 -6.14 -2.01
CA PHE A 82 -9.18 -6.34 -3.23
C PHE A 82 -9.58 -5.02 -3.90
N LYS A 83 -9.82 -3.95 -3.12
CA LYS A 83 -10.10 -2.62 -3.68
C LYS A 83 -8.84 -2.05 -4.36
N PHE A 84 -7.68 -2.17 -3.70
CA PHE A 84 -6.39 -1.81 -4.29
C PHE A 84 -6.14 -2.57 -5.60
N LYS A 85 -6.25 -3.91 -5.58
CA LYS A 85 -6.06 -4.74 -6.78
C LYS A 85 -6.98 -4.35 -7.93
N LYS A 86 -8.26 -4.10 -7.65
CA LYS A 86 -9.22 -3.65 -8.67
C LYS A 86 -8.82 -2.31 -9.27
N TYR A 87 -8.44 -1.34 -8.43
CA TYR A 87 -7.95 -0.04 -8.85
C TYR A 87 -6.72 -0.16 -9.75
N MET A 88 -5.75 -0.99 -9.37
CA MET A 88 -4.53 -1.24 -10.16
C MET A 88 -4.87 -1.81 -11.55
N ALA A 89 -5.77 -2.79 -11.61
CA ALA A 89 -6.20 -3.36 -12.89
C ALA A 89 -6.94 -2.35 -13.78
N GLU A 90 -7.75 -1.46 -13.21
CA GLU A 90 -8.42 -0.37 -13.94
C GLU A 90 -7.42 0.66 -14.45
N ARG A 91 -6.46 1.06 -13.62
CA ARG A 91 -5.37 1.97 -13.98
C ARG A 91 -4.54 1.45 -15.13
N ASP A 92 -4.11 0.19 -15.07
CA ASP A 92 -3.27 -0.42 -16.10
C ASP A 92 -4.01 -0.51 -17.45
N ARG A 93 -5.31 -0.83 -17.43
CA ARG A 93 -6.17 -0.80 -18.64
C ARG A 93 -6.28 0.60 -19.25
N ASN A 94 -6.49 1.62 -18.42
CA ASN A 94 -6.61 3.00 -18.88
C ASN A 94 -5.29 3.50 -19.49
N ARG A 95 -4.14 3.14 -18.88
CA ARG A 95 -2.81 3.47 -19.41
C ARG A 95 -2.55 2.80 -20.75
N ALA A 96 -2.90 1.53 -20.91
CA ALA A 96 -2.74 0.82 -22.18
C ALA A 96 -3.60 1.45 -23.31
N THR A 97 -4.80 1.91 -22.98
CA THR A 97 -5.70 2.57 -23.94
C THR A 97 -5.17 3.96 -24.32
N ALA A 98 -4.62 4.72 -23.37
CA ALA A 98 -4.03 6.02 -23.63
C ALA A 98 -2.74 5.95 -24.46
N ALA A 99 -1.92 4.91 -24.27
CA ALA A 99 -0.67 4.71 -25.01
C ALA A 99 -0.86 4.16 -26.45
N SER A 100 -2.08 3.74 -26.79
CA SER A 100 -2.43 3.22 -28.14
C SER A 100 -3.04 4.30 -29.06
N ARG A 101 -3.00 5.57 -28.66
CA ARG A 101 -3.45 6.75 -29.42
C ARG A 101 -2.28 7.68 -29.65
#